data_AF-A0A7L4GW41-F1
#
_entry.id   AF-A0A7L4GW41-F1
#
_cell.length_a   1.000
_cell.length_b   1.000
_cell.length_c   1.000
_cell.angle_alpha   90.00
_cell.angle_beta   90.00
_cell.angle_gamma   90.00
#
_symmetry.space_group_name_H-M   'P 1'
#
loop_
_entity.id
_entity.type
_entity.pdbx_description
1 polymer ?
#
loop_
_entity_poly.entity_id
_entity_poly.type
_entity_poly.pdbx_seq_one_letter_code
_entity_poly.pdbx_strand_id
1 'polypeptide(L)'
;FPLHDKERLEKWLRNMKRDAWTPSKHQLLCSDHFTPDSLDVRWGIRYLKHTAVPTIFSSPDDEVMYSCLFFFFFATKLTNI
;
A
#
# COMPACT_ATOMS: atom_id res chain seq x y z
N PHE A 1 -2.80 1.03 5.89
CA PHE A 1 -2.40 -0.31 6.37
C PHE A 1 -3.59 -1.09 6.93
N PRO A 2 -3.58 -2.43 6.91
CA PRO A 2 -4.66 -3.27 7.46
C PRO A 2 -4.60 -3.37 9.00
N LEU A 3 -4.79 -2.26 9.70
CA LEU A 3 -4.58 -2.16 11.17
C LEU A 3 -5.51 -3.06 12.01
N HIS A 4 -6.66 -3.45 11.45
CA HIS A 4 -7.65 -4.32 12.10
C HIS A 4 -7.41 -5.82 11.80
N ASP A 5 -6.41 -6.14 11.00
CA ASP A 5 -6.10 -7.49 10.52
C ASP A 5 -4.61 -7.74 10.72
N LYS A 6 -4.29 -8.19 11.94
CA LYS A 6 -2.91 -8.34 12.42
C LYS A 6 -2.11 -9.31 11.55
N GLU A 7 -2.71 -10.44 11.16
CA GLU A 7 -2.02 -11.45 10.34
C GLU A 7 -1.61 -10.87 8.98
N ARG A 8 -2.52 -10.15 8.32
CA ARG A 8 -2.20 -9.49 7.05
C ARG A 8 -1.21 -8.34 7.24
N LEU A 9 -1.33 -7.59 8.33
CA LEU A 9 -0.37 -6.53 8.64
C LEU A 9 1.04 -7.09 8.77
N GLU A 10 1.23 -8.18 9.49
CA GLU A 10 2.55 -8.83 9.59
C GLU A 10 3.07 -9.29 8.23
N LYS A 11 2.21 -9.81 7.34
CA LYS A 11 2.62 -10.16 5.97
C LYS A 11 3.11 -8.94 5.19
N TRP A 12 2.43 -7.80 5.32
CA TRP A 12 2.88 -6.55 4.70
C TRP A 12 4.26 -6.13 5.24
N LEU A 13 4.44 -6.16 6.56
CA LEU A 13 5.70 -5.81 7.21
C LEU A 13 6.86 -6.70 6.75
N ARG A 14 6.64 -8.02 6.69
CA ARG A 14 7.63 -8.98 6.19
C ARG A 14 8.03 -8.72 4.74
N ASN A 15 7.06 -8.49 3.86
CA ASN A 15 7.34 -8.24 2.45
C ASN A 15 8.06 -6.90 2.22
N MET A 16 7.77 -5.91 3.06
CA MET A 16 8.47 -4.63 3.10
C MET A 16 9.84 -4.68 3.81
N LYS A 17 10.22 -5.83 4.39
CA LYS A 17 11.42 -5.99 5.24
C LYS A 17 11.45 -5.03 6.43
N ARG A 18 10.30 -4.85 7.09
CA ARG A 18 10.09 -3.93 8.22
C ARG A 18 9.44 -4.63 9.42
N ASP A 19 10.07 -5.73 9.86
CA ASP A 19 9.50 -6.65 10.85
C ASP A 19 9.27 -6.02 12.23
N ALA A 20 10.00 -4.95 12.57
CA ALA A 20 9.90 -4.25 13.86
C ALA A 20 9.15 -2.90 13.80
N TRP A 21 8.46 -2.62 12.69
CA TRP A 21 7.81 -1.33 12.48
C TRP A 21 6.28 -1.40 12.63
N THR A 22 5.72 -0.47 13.39
CA THR A 22 4.26 -0.34 13.55
C THR A 22 3.73 0.83 12.74
N PRO A 23 2.94 0.59 11.67
CA PRO A 23 2.29 1.67 10.93
C PRO A 23 1.21 2.36 11.74
N SER A 24 1.11 3.67 11.58
CA SER A 24 -0.03 4.48 12.00
C SER A 24 -1.12 4.55 10.92
N LYS A 25 -2.30 5.03 11.30
CA LYS A 25 -3.43 5.24 10.37
C LYS A 25 -3.16 6.27 9.25
N HIS A 26 -2.19 7.16 9.46
CA HIS A 26 -1.85 8.22 8.50
C HIS A 26 -0.84 7.77 7.44
N GLN A 27 -0.38 6.53 7.55
CA GLN A 27 0.62 5.97 6.68
C GLN A 27 -0.03 5.11 5.62
N LEU A 28 0.44 5.26 4.38
CA LEU A 28 -0.15 4.65 3.19
C LEU A 28 0.93 3.95 2.37
N LEU A 29 0.51 2.97 1.58
CA LEU A 29 1.35 2.25 0.62
C LEU A 29 0.75 2.45 -0.76
N CYS A 30 1.60 2.80 -1.73
CA CYS A 30 1.20 3.06 -3.10
C CYS A 30 0.69 1.76 -3.76
N SER A 31 -0.25 1.88 -4.71
CA SER A 31 -0.82 0.72 -5.41
C SER A 31 0.21 -0.07 -6.22
N ASP A 32 1.33 0.56 -6.59
CA ASP A 32 2.37 -0.03 -7.43
C ASP A 32 3.14 -1.16 -6.72
N HIS A 33 3.03 -1.24 -5.39
CA HIS A 33 3.57 -2.35 -4.60
C HIS A 33 2.70 -3.62 -4.65
N PHE A 34 1.57 -3.54 -5.32
CA PHE A 34 0.58 -4.60 -5.41
C PHE A 34 0.45 -5.10 -6.85
N THR A 35 0.33 -6.41 -6.99
CA THR A 35 0.08 -7.03 -8.29
C THR A 35 -1.33 -6.70 -8.79
N PRO A 36 -1.57 -6.60 -10.11
CA PRO A 36 -2.88 -6.23 -10.65
C PRO A 36 -4.04 -7.14 -10.21
N ASP A 37 -3.75 -8.42 -9.97
CA ASP A 37 -4.71 -9.43 -9.48
C ASP A 37 -5.14 -9.21 -8.02
N SER A 38 -4.38 -8.45 -7.25
CA SER A 38 -4.72 -8.09 -5.87
C SER A 38 -5.64 -6.87 -5.79
N LEU A 39 -5.93 -6.23 -6.92
CA LEU A 39 -6.85 -5.10 -7.06
C LEU A 39 -8.25 -5.58 -7.47
N ASP A 40 -9.27 -4.89 -6.99
CA ASP A 40 -10.66 -5.02 -7.39
C ASP A 40 -11.15 -3.67 -7.94
N VAL A 41 -11.80 -3.69 -9.10
CA VAL A 41 -12.28 -2.47 -9.77
C VAL A 41 -13.79 -2.45 -9.71
N ARG A 42 -14.34 -1.48 -8.99
CA ARG A 42 -15.78 -1.28 -8.84
C ARG A 42 -16.12 0.15 -9.24
N TRP A 43 -16.99 0.31 -10.22
CA TRP A 43 -17.43 1.64 -10.69
C TRP A 43 -16.28 2.56 -11.12
N GLY A 44 -15.22 1.99 -11.72
CA GLY A 44 -14.02 2.75 -12.12
C GLY A 44 -13.04 3.06 -10.98
N ILE A 45 -13.39 2.75 -9.73
CA ILE A 45 -12.51 2.94 -8.56
C ILE A 45 -11.75 1.65 -8.28
N ARG A 46 -10.44 1.76 -8.05
CA ARG A 46 -9.55 0.65 -7.70
C ARG A 46 -9.45 0.50 -6.19
N TYR A 47 -9.71 -0.71 -5.70
CA TYR A 47 -9.60 -1.09 -4.29
C TYR A 47 -8.61 -2.24 -4.13
N LEU A 48 -7.97 -2.33 -2.97
CA LEU A 48 -7.23 -3.53 -2.59
C LEU A 48 -8.21 -4.61 -2.12
N LYS A 49 -8.02 -5.85 -2.59
CA LYS A 49 -8.72 -7.01 -2.05
C LYS A 49 -8.40 -7.21 -0.58
N HIS A 50 -9.31 -7.87 0.16
CA HIS A 50 -9.06 -8.15 1.57
C HIS A 50 -7.85 -9.08 1.78
N THR A 51 -7.48 -9.88 0.77
CA THR A 51 -6.31 -10.77 0.79
C THR A 51 -5.04 -10.12 0.24
N ALA A 52 -5.11 -8.88 -0.25
CA ALA A 52 -3.99 -8.24 -0.92
C ALA A 52 -2.80 -8.04 0.04
N VAL A 53 -1.62 -8.45 -0.42
CA VAL A 53 -0.33 -8.23 0.26
C VAL A 53 0.63 -7.60 -0.75
N PRO A 54 1.46 -6.63 -0.34
CA PRO A 54 2.40 -6.00 -1.26
C PRO A 54 3.54 -6.97 -1.54
N THR A 55 3.89 -7.17 -2.80
CA THR A 55 4.94 -8.12 -3.20
C THR A 55 5.97 -7.49 -4.14
N ILE A 56 5.69 -6.29 -4.65
CA ILE A 56 6.55 -5.59 -5.62
C ILE A 56 7.37 -4.55 -4.87
N PHE A 57 8.67 -4.83 -4.73
CA PHE A 57 9.68 -3.93 -4.16
C PHE A 57 10.91 -3.99 -5.04
N SER A 58 11.32 -2.86 -5.60
CA SER A 58 12.37 -2.80 -6.64
C SER A 58 13.74 -2.49 -6.06
N SER A 59 13.82 -1.86 -4.88
CA SER A 59 15.08 -1.61 -4.19
C SER A 59 14.97 -1.72 -2.66
N PRO A 60 16.06 -2.10 -1.97
CA PRO A 60 16.11 -2.08 -0.50
C PRO A 60 16.02 -0.66 0.09
N ASP A 61 16.32 0.37 -0.73
CA ASP A 61 16.26 1.78 -0.37
C ASP A 61 14.92 2.44 -0.74
N ASP A 62 13.93 1.65 -1.17
CA ASP A 62 12.54 2.09 -1.25
C ASP A 62 12.05 2.31 0.20
N GLU A 63 12.54 3.35 0.88
CA GLU A 63 12.09 3.72 2.22
C GLU A 63 10.64 4.18 2.11
N VAL A 64 9.76 3.19 2.33
CA VAL A 64 8.35 3.11 1.94
C VAL A 64 7.39 4.16 2.55
N MET A 65 7.88 5.30 3.03
CA MET A 65 7.03 6.31 3.67
C MET A 65 7.09 7.68 3.01
N TYR A 66 8.22 8.04 2.39
CA TYR A 66 8.41 9.42 1.93
C TYR A 66 7.92 9.66 0.51
N SER A 67 7.91 8.63 -0.35
CA SER A 67 7.33 8.73 -1.70
C SER A 67 5.80 8.92 -1.65
N CYS A 68 5.09 8.08 -0.89
CA CYS A 68 3.63 8.03 -0.96
C CYS A 68 2.91 9.15 -0.18
N LEU A 69 3.58 9.79 0.80
CA LEU A 69 3.08 11.02 1.43
C LEU A 69 3.03 12.21 0.45
N PHE A 70 3.94 12.27 -0.52
CA PHE A 70 3.93 13.28 -1.58
C PHE A 70 2.96 12.91 -2.73
N PHE A 71 2.78 11.62 -3.04
CA PHE A 71 1.87 11.21 -4.11
C PHE A 71 0.39 11.43 -3.80
N PHE A 72 -0.05 11.46 -2.53
CA PHE A 72 -1.47 11.74 -2.23
C PHE A 72 -1.88 13.21 -2.36
N PHE A 73 -0.94 14.17 -2.26
CA PHE A 73 -1.19 15.55 -2.66
C PHE A 73 -1.42 15.69 -4.17
N PHE A 74 -0.92 14.76 -4.99
CA PHE A 74 -1.12 14.75 -6.45
C PHE A 74 -2.22 13.79 -6.92
N ALA A 75 -2.41 12.63 -6.28
CA ALA A 75 -3.39 11.62 -6.70
C ALA A 75 -4.83 12.05 -6.43
N THR A 76 -5.08 12.89 -5.42
CA THR A 76 -6.37 13.57 -5.24
C THR A 76 -6.71 14.53 -6.40
N LYS A 77 -5.73 14.90 -7.23
CA LYS A 77 -5.95 15.69 -8.46
C LYS A 77 -6.26 14.83 -9.69
N LEU A 78 -6.03 13.51 -9.64
CA LEU A 78 -6.31 12.57 -10.74
C LEU A 78 -7.64 11.82 -10.58
N THR A 79 -8.35 11.99 -9.46
CA THR A 79 -9.72 11.50 -9.28
C THR A 79 -10.79 12.49 -9.78
N ASN A 80 -10.41 13.51 -10.57
CA ASN A 80 -11.31 14.49 -11.18
C ASN A 80 -11.07 14.64 -12.70
N ILE A 81 -11.00 13.51 -13.42
CA ILE A 81 -11.26 13.42 -14.86
C ILE A 81 -12.19 12.23 -15.10
#